data_AF-A0A2V9RPI5-F1
#
_entry.id   AF-A0A2V9RPI5-F1
#
_cell.length_a   1.000
_cell.length_b   1.000
_cell.length_c   1.000
_cell.angle_alpha   90.00
_cell.angle_beta   90.00
_cell.angle_gamma   90.00
#
_symmetry.space_group_name_H-M   'P 1'
#
loop_
_entity.id
_entity.type
_entity.pdbx_description
1 polymer ?
#
loop_
_entity_poly.entity_id
_entity_poly.type
_entity_poly.pdbx_seq_one_letter_code
_entity_poly.pdbx_strand_id
1 'polypeptide(L)'
;MLDEVLRQIEQRDRFVLTSHARPDGDAVGSALACGEILRQMNKQVEVVLRDGVPRIYQALPFSENVVHADRIDGQYDAAIILECDSIQRTRLTGLENHFLISIDHHLSGRP
;
A
#
# COMPACT_ATOMS: atom_id res chain seq x y z
N MET A 1 3.92 13.29 -14.20
CA MET A 1 3.14 12.25 -13.50
C MET A 1 3.99 11.62 -12.40
N LEU A 2 5.17 11.08 -12.71
CA LEU A 2 6.11 10.58 -11.70
C LEU A 2 6.55 11.66 -10.69
N ASP A 3 6.97 12.84 -11.17
CA ASP A 3 7.40 13.94 -10.29
C ASP A 3 6.31 14.43 -9.33
N GLU A 4 5.04 14.25 -9.71
CA GLU A 4 3.91 14.56 -8.84
C GLU A 4 3.85 13.58 -7.68
N VAL A 5 3.91 12.28 -7.97
CA VAL A 5 3.90 11.22 -6.96
C VAL A 5 5.08 11.39 -6.01
N LEU A 6 6.29 11.61 -6.54
CA LEU A 6 7.48 11.83 -5.71
C LEU A 6 7.32 13.04 -4.79
N ARG A 7 6.82 14.16 -5.30
CA ARG A 7 6.57 15.36 -4.48
C ARG A 7 5.53 15.12 -3.39
N GLN A 8 4.46 14.39 -3.69
CA GLN A 8 3.44 14.06 -2.69
C GLN A 8 4.00 13.14 -1.59
N ILE A 9 4.93 12.24 -1.94
CA ILE A 9 5.63 11.37 -0.98
C ILE A 9 6.61 12.19 -0.11
N GLU A 10 7.39 13.11 -0.71
CA GLU A 10 8.36 13.91 0.03
C GLU A 10 7.71 14.79 1.12
N GLN A 11 6.55 15.37 0.82
CA GLN A 11 5.86 16.35 1.67
C GLN A 11 5.05 15.75 2.84
N ARG A 12 4.97 14.43 2.95
CA ARG A 12 4.15 13.71 3.94
C ARG A 12 4.99 12.78 4.78
N ASP A 13 4.56 12.47 6.00
CA ASP A 13 5.38 11.71 6.95
C ASP A 13 4.78 10.36 7.33
N ARG A 14 3.44 10.23 7.32
CA ARG A 14 2.77 9.01 7.75
C ARG A 14 1.91 8.40 6.64
N PHE A 15 2.22 7.17 6.27
CA PHE A 15 1.60 6.45 5.16
C PHE A 15 0.98 5.13 5.59
N VAL A 16 -0.11 4.78 4.91
CA VAL A 16 -0.62 3.41 4.85
C VAL A 16 -0.44 2.88 3.43
N LEU A 17 0.10 1.68 3.30
CA LEU A 17 0.28 0.99 2.04
C LEU A 17 -0.68 -0.20 1.97
N THR A 18 -1.28 -0.42 0.81
CA THR A 18 -2.15 -1.56 0.55
C THR A 18 -2.06 -2.01 -0.90
N SER A 19 -2.57 -3.20 -1.18
CA SER A 19 -2.81 -3.70 -2.52
C SER A 19 -4.20 -4.36 -2.61
N HIS A 20 -4.48 -5.09 -3.70
CA HIS A 20 -5.74 -5.80 -3.89
C HIS A 20 -5.91 -6.96 -2.90
N ALA A 21 -7.16 -7.32 -2.63
CA ALA A 21 -7.50 -8.55 -1.91
C ALA A 21 -6.98 -9.78 -2.67
N ARG A 22 -6.73 -10.87 -1.95
CA ARG A 22 -6.05 -12.08 -2.44
C ARG A 22 -4.75 -11.70 -3.16
N PRO A 23 -3.80 -11.07 -2.45
CA PRO A 23 -2.60 -10.53 -3.06
C PRO A 23 -1.75 -11.65 -3.65
N ASP A 24 -1.16 -11.39 -4.80
CA ASP A 24 -0.18 -12.27 -5.43
C ASP A 24 1.25 -11.80 -5.09
N GLY A 25 2.24 -12.36 -5.78
CA GLY A 25 3.64 -12.03 -5.53
C GLY A 25 3.98 -10.58 -5.86
N ASP A 26 3.29 -9.97 -6.82
CA ASP A 26 3.54 -8.59 -7.22
C ASP A 26 2.96 -7.63 -6.19
N ALA A 27 1.71 -7.86 -5.77
CA ALA A 27 1.06 -7.13 -4.68
C ALA A 27 1.84 -7.18 -3.37
N VAL A 28 2.31 -8.37 -2.95
CA VAL A 28 3.11 -8.51 -1.72
C VAL A 28 4.50 -7.89 -1.89
N GLY A 29 5.19 -8.20 -2.98
CA GLY A 29 6.56 -7.74 -3.20
C GLY A 29 6.66 -6.21 -3.28
N SER A 30 5.78 -5.58 -4.06
CA SER A 30 5.71 -4.13 -4.21
C SER A 30 5.38 -3.43 -2.89
N ALA A 31 4.39 -3.91 -2.14
CA ALA A 31 3.99 -3.33 -0.86
C ALA A 31 5.10 -3.39 0.19
N LEU A 32 5.78 -4.53 0.31
CA LEU A 32 6.91 -4.69 1.24
C LEU A 32 8.10 -3.82 0.85
N ALA A 33 8.50 -3.84 -0.43
CA ALA A 33 9.63 -3.06 -0.91
C ALA A 33 9.38 -1.55 -0.79
N CYS A 34 8.20 -1.07 -1.20
CA CYS A 34 7.83 0.33 -1.07
C CYS A 34 7.76 0.76 0.40
N GLY A 35 7.20 -0.08 1.26
CA GLY A 35 7.14 0.18 2.69
C GLY A 35 8.52 0.37 3.30
N GLU A 36 9.49 -0.46 2.94
CA GLU A 36 10.86 -0.32 3.44
C GLU A 36 11.63 0.86 2.84
N ILE A 37 11.42 1.19 1.57
CA ILE A 37 12.02 2.39 0.97
C ILE A 37 11.56 3.63 1.76
N LEU A 38 10.26 3.74 2.03
CA LEU A 38 9.70 4.87 2.77
C LEU A 38 10.21 4.91 4.22
N ARG A 39 10.35 3.76 4.90
CA ARG A 39 10.97 3.68 6.24
C ARG A 39 12.42 4.15 6.22
N GLN A 40 13.20 3.76 5.22
CA GLN A 40 14.59 4.24 5.04
C GLN A 40 14.66 5.74 4.74
N MET A 41 13.59 6.32 4.19
CA MET A 41 13.41 7.77 4.04
C MET A 41 12.91 8.46 5.33
N ASN A 42 12.93 7.77 6.48
CA ASN A 42 12.45 8.24 7.79
C ASN A 42 10.94 8.53 7.86
N LYS A 43 10.14 7.86 7.01
CA LYS A 43 8.68 7.96 7.05
C LYS A 43 8.07 6.89 7.96
N GLN A 44 6.91 7.18 8.54
CA GLN A 44 6.12 6.23 9.31
C GLN A 44 5.21 5.47 8.37
N VAL A 45 5.32 4.13 8.35
CA VAL A 45 4.63 3.31 7.35
C VAL A 45 4.02 2.07 7.96
N GLU A 46 2.73 1.88 7.71
CA GLU A 46 2.01 0.64 7.96
C GLU A 46 1.61 -0.02 6.63
N VAL A 47 1.89 -1.31 6.49
CA VAL A 47 1.44 -2.10 5.33
C VAL A 47 0.24 -2.93 5.78
N VAL A 48 -0.92 -2.69 5.16
CA VAL A 48 -2.17 -3.37 5.49
C VAL A 48 -2.65 -4.15 4.29
N LEU A 49 -2.91 -5.45 4.45
CA LEU A 49 -3.49 -6.31 3.43
C LEU A 49 -4.77 -6.97 3.94
N ARG A 50 -5.84 -6.89 3.15
CA ARG A 50 -7.16 -7.42 3.52
C ARG A 50 -7.15 -8.90 3.87
N ASP A 51 -6.37 -9.70 3.16
CA ASP A 51 -6.28 -11.16 3.36
C ASP A 51 -4.93 -11.57 3.98
N GLY A 52 -4.14 -10.60 4.46
CA GLY A 52 -2.77 -10.80 4.96
C GLY A 52 -1.80 -11.26 3.87
N VAL A 53 -0.62 -11.74 4.30
CA VAL A 53 0.41 -12.28 3.40
C VAL A 53 0.17 -13.78 3.17
N PRO A 54 -0.03 -14.23 1.92
CA PRO A 54 -0.14 -15.65 1.58
C PRO A 54 1.09 -16.44 2.04
N ARG A 55 0.87 -17.69 2.48
CA ARG A 55 1.92 -18.56 3.05
C ARG A 55 3.19 -18.67 2.20
N ILE A 56 3.04 -18.70 0.87
CA ILE A 56 4.17 -18.81 -0.07
C ILE A 56 5.09 -17.56 -0.03
N TYR A 57 4.58 -16.42 0.42
CA TYR A 57 5.32 -15.15 0.50
C TYR A 57 5.74 -14.76 1.93
N GLN A 58 5.38 -15.55 2.95
CA GLN A 58 5.76 -15.29 4.36
C GLN A 58 7.26 -15.44 4.64
N ALA A 59 8.03 -15.96 3.70
CA ALA A 59 9.49 -16.00 3.79
C ALA A 59 10.14 -14.70 3.26
N LEU A 60 9.36 -13.79 2.65
CA LEU A 60 9.88 -12.51 2.21
C LEU A 60 10.23 -11.63 3.42
N PRO A 61 11.34 -10.88 3.37
CA PRO A 61 11.69 -9.92 4.41
C PRO A 61 10.52 -8.97 4.71
N PHE A 62 10.32 -8.66 5.99
CA PHE A 62 9.31 -7.70 6.48
C PHE A 62 7.85 -8.14 6.34
N SER A 63 7.60 -9.34 5.80
CA SER A 63 6.24 -9.88 5.65
C SER A 63 5.53 -10.09 7.00
N GLU A 64 6.29 -10.31 8.07
CA GLU A 64 5.80 -10.42 9.44
C GLU A 64 5.24 -9.11 10.00
N ASN A 65 5.60 -7.97 9.40
CA ASN A 65 5.15 -6.64 9.83
C ASN A 65 3.85 -6.20 9.12
N VAL A 66 3.31 -7.03 8.22
CA VAL A 66 2.06 -6.73 7.52
C VAL A 66 0.88 -6.90 8.47
N VAL A 67 0.06 -5.86 8.54
CA VAL A 67 -1.19 -5.87 9.29
C VAL A 67 -2.28 -6.52 8.44
N HIS A 68 -2.94 -7.53 9.00
CA HIS A 68 -4.13 -8.13 8.42
C HIS A 68 -5.36 -7.46 9.02
N ALA A 69 -6.08 -6.68 8.23
CA ALA A 69 -7.25 -5.94 8.69
C ALA A 69 -8.31 -5.75 7.60
N ASP A 70 -9.52 -5.45 8.04
CA ASP A 70 -10.69 -5.24 7.19
C ASP A 70 -10.92 -3.76 6.82
N ARG A 71 -10.29 -2.87 7.58
CA ARG A 71 -10.47 -1.42 7.54
C ARG A 71 -9.14 -0.75 7.81
N ILE A 72 -8.91 0.37 7.13
CA ILE A 72 -7.85 1.30 7.50
C ILE A 72 -8.34 2.16 8.65
N ASP A 73 -7.80 1.88 9.82
CA ASP A 73 -8.01 2.64 11.04
C ASP A 73 -6.74 3.42 11.38
N GLY A 74 -6.86 4.74 11.51
CA GLY A 74 -5.73 5.60 11.83
C GLY A 74 -5.79 6.94 11.14
N GLN A 75 -4.86 7.80 11.49
CA GLN A 75 -4.63 9.07 10.79
C GLN A 75 -3.35 8.93 9.97
N TYR A 76 -3.51 8.92 8.66
CA TYR A 76 -2.42 8.90 7.69
C TYR A 76 -2.47 10.17 6.83
N ASP A 77 -1.32 10.64 6.39
CA ASP A 77 -1.24 11.78 5.48
C ASP A 77 -1.61 11.37 4.04
N ALA A 78 -1.34 10.11 3.68
CA ALA A 78 -1.74 9.50 2.42
C ALA A 78 -1.84 7.96 2.52
N ALA A 79 -2.66 7.40 1.63
CA ALA A 79 -2.69 5.97 1.34
C ALA A 79 -2.06 5.71 -0.03
N ILE A 80 -1.10 4.79 -0.09
CA ILE A 80 -0.49 4.32 -1.34
C ILE A 80 -1.10 2.97 -1.69
N ILE A 81 -1.74 2.91 -2.85
CA ILE A 81 -2.41 1.72 -3.39
C ILE A 81 -1.53 1.16 -4.52
N LEU A 82 -0.99 -0.04 -4.32
CA LEU A 82 -0.06 -0.71 -5.23
C LEU A 82 -0.74 -1.84 -5.99
N GLU A 83 -0.41 -2.01 -7.27
CA GLU A 83 -0.85 -3.12 -8.14
C GLU A 83 -2.38 -3.33 -8.18
N CYS A 84 -3.14 -2.26 -7.97
CA CYS A 84 -4.57 -2.32 -7.80
C CYS A 84 -5.25 -1.18 -8.57
N ASP A 85 -5.92 -1.55 -9.66
CA ASP A 85 -6.56 -0.64 -10.61
C ASP A 85 -7.84 0.05 -10.09
N SER A 86 -8.27 -0.26 -8.86
CA SER A 86 -9.40 0.40 -8.18
C SER A 86 -9.43 0.12 -6.66
N ILE A 87 -9.91 1.07 -5.87
CA ILE A 87 -10.06 0.92 -4.40
C ILE A 87 -10.93 -0.29 -4.04
N GLN A 88 -11.97 -0.57 -4.82
CA GLN A 88 -12.92 -1.66 -4.54
C GLN A 88 -12.26 -3.04 -4.55
N ARG A 89 -11.16 -3.21 -5.31
CA ARG A 89 -10.41 -4.47 -5.34
C ARG A 89 -9.58 -4.71 -4.09
N THR A 90 -9.22 -3.67 -3.34
CA THR A 90 -8.58 -3.82 -2.01
C THR A 90 -9.52 -4.50 -1.02
N ARG A 91 -10.84 -4.28 -1.16
CA ARG A 91 -11.89 -4.67 -0.20
C ARG A 91 -11.65 -4.14 1.22
N LEU A 92 -10.84 -3.10 1.36
CA LEU A 92 -10.66 -2.33 2.58
C LEU A 92 -11.64 -1.17 2.60
N THR A 93 -12.15 -0.87 3.78
CA THR A 93 -12.90 0.37 4.03
C THR A 93 -11.98 1.43 4.65
N GLY A 94 -12.35 2.71 4.56
CA GLY A 94 -11.62 3.81 5.21
C GLY A 94 -10.50 4.44 4.37
N LEU A 95 -10.14 3.83 3.23
CA LEU A 95 -9.16 4.40 2.29
C LEU A 95 -9.66 5.72 1.70
N GLU A 96 -10.96 5.81 1.42
CA GLU A 96 -11.62 6.98 0.84
C GLU A 96 -11.49 8.27 1.67
N ASN A 97 -11.09 8.16 2.94
CA ASN A 97 -10.90 9.29 3.84
C ASN A 97 -9.49 9.89 3.76
N HIS A 98 -8.60 9.33 2.93
CA HIS A 98 -7.20 9.69 2.84
C HIS A 98 -6.85 10.25 1.46
N PHE A 99 -5.74 10.99 1.39
CA PHE A 99 -5.16 11.35 0.11
C PHE A 99 -4.63 10.09 -0.59
N LEU A 100 -5.11 9.81 -1.80
CA LEU A 100 -4.80 8.56 -2.50
C LEU A 100 -3.67 8.73 -3.51
N ILE A 101 -2.72 7.82 -3.48
CA ILE A 101 -1.66 7.67 -4.48
C ILE A 101 -1.78 6.26 -5.07
N SER A 102 -2.10 6.16 -6.36
CA SER A 102 -2.16 4.88 -7.06
C SER A 102 -0.88 4.68 -7.86
N ILE A 103 -0.23 3.53 -7.68
CA ILE A 103 0.91 3.07 -8.48
C ILE A 103 0.54 1.68 -8.98
N ASP A 104 0.25 1.59 -10.27
CA ASP A 104 -0.32 0.38 -10.86
C ASP A 104 0.12 0.28 -12.32
N HIS A 105 0.39 -0.94 -12.79
CA HIS A 105 0.81 -1.18 -14.17
C HIS A 105 -0.34 -1.66 -15.08
N HIS A 106 -1.54 -1.92 -14.54
CA HIS A 106 -2.67 -2.36 -15.34
C HIS A 106 -3.17 -1.23 -16.24
N LEU A 107 -3.46 -1.56 -17.50
CA LEU A 107 -3.96 -0.60 -18.50
C LEU A 107 -5.33 0.00 -18.14
N SER A 108 -6.06 -0.59 -17.18
CA SER A 108 -7.39 -0.20 -16.72
C SER A 108 -7.41 0.78 -15.54
N GLY A 109 -6.25 1.19 -15.00
CA GLY A 109 -6.14 1.98 -13.77
C GLY A 109 -7.12 3.15 -13.67
N ARG A 110 -7.95 3.14 -12.63
CA ARG A 110 -8.80 4.27 -12.23
C ARG A 110 -8.59 4.52 -10.73
N PRO A 111 -8.06 5.68 -10.33
CA PRO A 111 -7.90 6.01 -8.92
C PRO A 111 -9.24 6.09 -8.19
#